data_AF-A0A661M2M2-F1
#
_entry.id   AF-A0A661M2M2-F1
#
_cell.length_a   1.000
_cell.length_b   1.000
_cell.length_c   1.000
_cell.angle_alpha   90.00
_cell.angle_beta   90.00
_cell.angle_gamma   90.00
#
_symmetry.space_group_name_H-M   'P 1'
#
loop_
_entity.id
_entity.type
_entity.pdbx_description
1 polymer ?
#
loop_
_entity_poly.entity_id
_entity_poly.type
_entity_poly.pdbx_seq_one_letter_code
_entity_poly.pdbx_strand_id
1 'polypeptide(L)'
;MRNLKKLIENDELERFELRAMDEEEEYENFLIKIVTQIIKLRMVKGITQKELAEKLGTKQSAISRLENMSANPTLKFLYKVLKALGGEIKIVDLETRPKETYKIYINTSTDDESAYIVNPKQKVWEKAS
;
A
#
# COMPACT_ATOMS: atom_id res chain seq x y z
N MET A 1 16.21 -8.57 -1.09
CA MET A 1 15.23 -7.45 -1.05
C MET A 1 13.89 -7.96 -1.54
N ARG A 2 12.82 -7.77 -0.76
CA ARG A 2 11.49 -8.34 -1.03
C ARG A 2 10.76 -7.52 -2.10
N ASN A 3 10.03 -8.18 -3.00
CA ASN A 3 9.34 -7.54 -4.12
C ASN A 3 7.97 -7.02 -3.65
N LEU A 4 7.84 -5.70 -3.52
CA LEU A 4 6.63 -5.04 -3.01
C LEU A 4 5.39 -5.28 -3.88
N LYS A 5 5.58 -5.38 -5.20
CA LYS A 5 4.50 -5.70 -6.15
C LYS A 5 3.90 -7.08 -5.84
N LYS A 6 4.74 -8.07 -5.54
CA LYS A 6 4.31 -9.41 -5.16
C LYS A 6 3.58 -9.44 -3.81
N LEU A 7 3.99 -8.60 -2.84
CA LEU A 7 3.33 -8.48 -1.54
C LEU A 7 1.94 -7.83 -1.64
N ILE A 8 1.80 -6.83 -2.52
CA ILE A 8 0.52 -6.18 -2.83
C ILE A 8 -0.42 -7.14 -3.55
N GLU A 9 0.09 -7.90 -4.53
CA GLU A 9 -0.69 -8.87 -5.31
C GLU A 9 -1.21 -10.04 -4.47
N ASN A 10 -0.51 -10.39 -3.38
CA ASN A 10 -0.84 -11.55 -2.53
C ASN A 10 -1.56 -11.19 -1.22
N ASP A 11 -1.98 -9.93 -1.02
CA ASP A 11 -2.63 -9.47 0.22
C ASP A 11 -1.82 -9.74 1.51
N GLU A 12 -0.50 -9.88 1.37
CA GLU A 12 0.38 -10.22 2.50
C GLU A 12 0.84 -8.99 3.30
N LEU A 13 0.56 -7.78 2.80
CA LEU A 13 0.92 -6.53 3.48
C LEU A 13 0.30 -6.44 4.87
N GLU A 14 -0.98 -6.78 5.03
CA GLU A 14 -1.66 -6.73 6.34
C GLU A 14 -1.12 -7.77 7.32
N ARG A 15 -0.77 -8.97 6.83
CA ARG A 15 -0.16 -10.02 7.65
C ARG A 15 1.25 -9.66 8.11
N PHE A 16 1.95 -8.84 7.33
CA PHE A 16 3.28 -8.35 7.65
C PHE A 16 3.24 -7.26 8.73
N GLU A 17 2.26 -6.35 8.68
CA GLU A 17 2.06 -5.32 9.72
C GLU A 17 1.89 -5.92 11.14
N LEU A 18 1.32 -7.12 11.26
CA LEU A 18 1.10 -7.82 12.53
C LEU A 18 2.34 -8.44 13.16
N ARG A 19 3.51 -8.34 12.51
CA ARG A 19 4.74 -9.05 12.91
C ARG A 19 5.90 -8.14 13.30
N ALA A 20 5.72 -6.83 13.32
CA ALA A 20 6.80 -5.88 13.64
C ALA A 20 7.44 -6.20 15.01
N MET A 21 8.75 -6.47 15.00
CA MET A 21 9.52 -6.90 16.17
C MET A 21 10.24 -5.73 16.87
N ASP A 22 10.45 -4.60 16.17
CA ASP A 22 11.11 -3.39 16.67
C ASP A 22 10.62 -2.08 15.98
N GLU A 23 11.07 -0.93 16.49
CA GLU A 23 10.71 0.43 16.01
C GLU A 23 11.15 0.67 14.55
N GLU A 24 12.24 0.04 14.11
CA GLU A 24 12.74 0.16 12.75
C GLU A 24 11.80 -0.56 11.77
N GLU A 25 11.33 -1.76 12.13
CA GLU A 25 10.32 -2.49 11.35
C GLU A 25 8.96 -1.78 11.33
N GLU A 26 8.55 -1.13 12.44
CA GLU A 26 7.35 -0.28 12.46
C GLU A 26 7.47 0.91 11.49
N TYR A 27 8.63 1.57 11.47
CA TYR A 27 8.91 2.67 10.54
C TYR A 27 8.94 2.20 9.08
N GLU A 28 9.57 1.06 8.80
CA GLU A 28 9.55 0.46 7.46
C GLU A 28 8.12 0.14 7.01
N ASN A 29 7.30 -0.44 7.90
CA ASN A 29 5.89 -0.72 7.65
C ASN A 29 5.10 0.56 7.34
N PHE A 30 5.34 1.64 8.08
CA PHE A 30 4.75 2.94 7.81
C PHE A 30 5.10 3.45 6.40
N LEU A 31 6.38 3.37 6.01
CA LEU A 31 6.83 3.75 4.66
C LEU A 31 6.22 2.85 3.57
N ILE A 32 6.14 1.55 3.79
CA ILE A 32 5.51 0.58 2.87
C ILE A 32 4.07 1.01 2.56
N LYS A 33 3.29 1.41 3.57
CA LYS A 33 1.89 1.84 3.38
C LYS A 33 1.79 3.09 2.52
N ILE A 34 2.66 4.08 2.74
CA ILE A 34 2.67 5.32 1.95
C ILE A 34 3.04 5.03 0.50
N VAL A 35 4.14 4.30 0.27
CA VAL A 35 4.64 3.99 -1.07
C VAL A 35 3.63 3.13 -1.84
N THR A 36 3.01 2.16 -1.18
CA THR A 36 1.96 1.32 -1.79
C THR A 36 0.78 2.14 -2.28
N GLN A 37 0.31 3.12 -1.49
CA GLN A 37 -0.77 4.00 -1.92
C GLN A 37 -0.38 4.87 -3.11
N ILE A 38 0.86 5.37 -3.15
CA ILE A 38 1.40 6.12 -4.29
C ILE A 38 1.43 5.25 -5.55
N ILE A 39 1.90 4.00 -5.45
CA ILE A 39 1.91 3.05 -6.58
C ILE A 39 0.49 2.78 -7.07
N LYS A 40 -0.45 2.49 -6.16
CA LYS A 40 -1.86 2.28 -6.50
C LYS A 40 -2.44 3.49 -7.22
N LEU A 41 -2.19 4.71 -6.72
CA LEU A 41 -2.64 5.94 -7.38
C LEU A 41 -2.04 6.09 -8.77
N ARG A 42 -0.73 5.83 -8.95
CA ARG A 42 -0.09 5.86 -10.27
C ARG A 42 -0.74 4.87 -11.24
N MET A 43 -1.01 3.64 -10.78
CA MET A 43 -1.65 2.60 -11.58
C MET A 43 -3.07 2.99 -11.99
N VAL A 44 -3.86 3.56 -11.07
CA VAL A 44 -5.21 4.09 -11.36
C VAL A 44 -5.16 5.23 -12.39
N LYS A 45 -4.12 6.06 -12.37
CA LYS A 45 -3.88 7.10 -13.38
C LYS A 45 -3.39 6.54 -14.72
N GLY A 46 -3.08 5.26 -14.81
CA GLY A 46 -2.70 4.60 -16.06
C GLY A 46 -1.32 5.00 -16.61
N ILE A 47 -0.44 5.61 -15.79
CA ILE A 47 0.88 6.07 -16.24
C ILE A 47 2.01 5.16 -15.75
N THR A 48 3.05 5.02 -16.57
CA THR A 48 4.28 4.29 -16.27
C THR A 48 5.20 5.05 -15.32
N GLN A 49 6.19 4.36 -14.75
CA GLN A 49 7.25 5.00 -13.96
C GLN A 49 8.05 6.02 -14.78
N LYS A 50 8.22 5.77 -16.09
CA LYS A 50 8.94 6.65 -17.01
C LYS A 50 8.15 7.95 -17.23
N GLU A 51 6.87 7.85 -17.54
CA GLU A 51 6.00 9.02 -17.74
C GLU A 51 5.85 9.85 -16.46
N LEU A 52 5.78 9.20 -15.29
CA LEU A 52 5.81 9.90 -14.01
C LEU A 52 7.14 10.65 -13.83
N ALA A 53 8.27 10.01 -14.15
CA ALA A 53 9.58 10.65 -14.06
C ALA A 53 9.69 11.87 -14.98
N GLU A 54 9.16 11.79 -16.21
CA GLU A 54 9.10 12.88 -17.17
C GLU A 54 8.27 14.06 -16.62
N LYS A 55 7.08 13.79 -16.05
CA LYS A 55 6.26 14.82 -15.38
C LYS A 55 6.98 15.52 -14.23
N LEU A 56 7.85 14.81 -13.52
CA LEU A 56 8.62 15.35 -12.38
C LEU A 56 9.94 16.02 -12.79
N GLY A 57 10.39 15.88 -14.04
CA GLY A 57 11.73 16.29 -14.45
C GLY A 57 12.83 15.52 -13.70
N THR A 58 12.64 14.21 -13.49
CA THR A 58 13.58 13.32 -12.80
C THR A 58 13.90 12.08 -13.65
N LYS A 59 14.81 11.24 -13.17
CA LYS A 59 15.15 9.96 -13.82
C LYS A 59 14.14 8.88 -13.43
N GLN A 60 13.82 7.95 -14.33
CA GLN A 60 13.01 6.76 -14.02
C GLN A 60 13.57 5.97 -12.82
N SER A 61 14.90 5.91 -12.67
CA SER A 61 15.54 5.28 -11.52
C SER A 61 15.19 5.92 -10.18
N ALA A 62 14.82 7.21 -10.14
CA ALA A 62 14.31 7.83 -8.91
C ALA A 62 12.92 7.32 -8.54
N ILE A 63 12.04 7.12 -9.54
CA ILE A 63 10.71 6.53 -9.32
C ILE A 63 10.85 5.05 -8.94
N SER A 64 11.71 4.30 -9.63
CA SER A 64 12.00 2.92 -9.29
C SER A 64 12.49 2.77 -7.84
N ARG A 65 13.44 3.63 -7.40
CA ARG A 65 13.94 3.62 -6.02
C ARG A 65 12.87 3.89 -4.97
N LEU A 66 11.92 4.78 -5.29
CA LEU A 66 10.75 5.00 -4.44
C LEU A 66 9.87 3.75 -4.37
N GLU A 67 9.47 3.20 -5.52
CA GLU A 67 8.50 2.10 -5.58
C GLU A 67 9.05 0.76 -5.07
N ASN A 68 10.36 0.56 -5.12
CA ASN A 68 11.01 -0.64 -4.59
C ASN A 68 11.59 -0.45 -3.18
N MET A 69 11.42 0.74 -2.58
CA MET A 69 11.92 1.09 -1.26
C MET A 69 13.43 0.89 -1.08
N SER A 70 14.23 1.01 -2.15
CA SER A 70 15.70 0.94 -2.07
C SER A 70 16.35 2.24 -1.57
N ALA A 71 15.56 3.28 -1.30
CA ALA A 71 15.99 4.50 -0.63
C ALA A 71 14.83 5.13 0.15
N ASN A 72 15.12 5.71 1.31
CA ASN A 72 14.15 6.46 2.09
C ASN A 72 13.80 7.79 1.36
N PRO A 73 12.55 7.99 0.91
CA PRO A 73 12.19 9.20 0.19
C PRO A 73 12.02 10.39 1.15
N THR A 74 12.59 11.54 0.78
CA THR A 74 12.31 12.78 1.51
C THR A 74 10.83 13.18 1.35
N LEU A 75 10.28 13.85 2.37
CA LEU A 75 8.92 14.40 2.29
C LEU A 75 8.72 15.34 1.08
N LYS A 76 9.76 16.12 0.73
CA LYS A 76 9.76 16.98 -0.47
C LYS A 76 9.60 16.17 -1.75
N PHE A 77 10.21 14.99 -1.84
CA PHE A 77 10.07 14.12 -3.00
C PHE A 77 8.67 13.49 -3.07
N LEU A 78 8.15 12.99 -1.94
CA LEU A 78 6.78 12.49 -1.83
C LEU A 78 5.76 13.55 -2.26
N TYR A 79 5.91 14.79 -1.79
CA TYR A 79 5.08 15.92 -2.20
C TYR A 79 5.08 16.14 -3.72
N LYS A 80 6.26 16.12 -4.36
CA LYS A 80 6.36 16.29 -5.83
C LYS A 80 5.66 15.15 -6.58
N VAL A 81 5.83 13.91 -6.13
CA VAL A 81 5.19 12.74 -6.73
C VAL A 81 3.68 12.83 -6.62
N LEU A 82 3.17 13.11 -5.42
CA LEU A 82 1.73 13.25 -5.17
C LEU A 82 1.14 14.40 -5.98
N LYS A 83 1.81 15.56 -6.03
CA LYS A 83 1.38 16.69 -6.86
C LYS A 83 1.28 16.31 -8.35
N ALA A 84 2.25 15.57 -8.87
CA ALA A 84 2.23 15.11 -10.27
C ALA A 84 1.12 14.08 -10.55
N LEU A 85 0.73 13.31 -9.53
CA LEU A 85 -0.38 12.35 -9.58
C LEU A 85 -1.75 12.96 -9.22
N GLY A 86 -1.79 14.22 -8.79
CA GLY A 86 -3.00 14.87 -8.28
C GLY A 86 -3.51 14.28 -6.96
N GLY A 87 -2.59 13.81 -6.09
CA GLY A 87 -2.87 13.29 -4.75
C GLY A 87 -2.36 14.21 -3.64
N GLU A 88 -2.73 13.88 -2.41
CA GLU A 88 -2.33 14.57 -1.17
C GLU A 88 -2.15 13.56 -0.02
N ILE A 89 -1.35 13.89 1.00
CA ILE A 89 -1.30 13.14 2.27
C ILE A 89 -2.27 13.80 3.24
N LYS A 90 -3.16 13.01 3.83
CA LYS A 90 -4.03 13.44 4.93
C LYS A 90 -3.61 12.77 6.22
N ILE A 91 -3.57 13.55 7.29
CA ILE A 91 -3.46 13.03 8.65
C ILE A 91 -4.86 12.63 9.08
N VAL A 92 -5.00 11.39 9.52
CA VAL A 92 -6.26 10.83 10.01
C VAL A 92 -6.02 10.27 11.41
N ASP A 93 -7.02 10.38 12.26
CA ASP A 93 -7.02 9.68 13.54
C ASP A 93 -7.28 8.19 13.29
N LEU A 94 -6.39 7.34 13.80
CA LEU A 94 -6.46 5.90 13.64
C LEU A 94 -7.64 5.27 14.38
N GLU A 95 -8.21 5.95 15.38
CA GLU A 95 -9.39 5.48 16.11
C GLU A 95 -10.69 5.75 15.33
N THR A 96 -10.69 6.78 14.48
CA THR A 96 -11.86 7.18 13.68
C THR A 96 -11.76 6.74 12.21
N ARG A 97 -10.63 6.16 11.80
CA ARG A 97 -10.45 5.64 10.44
C ARG A 97 -11.49 4.54 10.17
N PRO A 98 -12.31 4.65 9.11
CA PRO A 98 -13.18 3.55 8.71
C PRO A 98 -12.30 2.33 8.44
N LYS A 99 -12.57 1.23 9.16
CA LYS A 99 -11.86 -0.04 8.95
C LYS A 99 -12.07 -0.44 7.48
N GLU A 100 -10.99 -0.44 6.70
CA GLU A 100 -11.04 -0.92 5.33
C GLU A 100 -11.47 -2.38 5.37
N THR A 101 -12.71 -2.63 4.95
CA THR A 101 -13.28 -3.97 4.88
C THR A 101 -12.94 -4.52 3.52
N TYR A 102 -11.88 -5.31 3.44
CA TYR A 102 -11.54 -6.04 2.23
C TYR A 102 -12.46 -7.26 2.12
N LYS A 103 -13.27 -7.33 1.06
CA LYS A 103 -13.96 -8.57 0.69
C LYS A 103 -12.93 -9.49 0.03
N ILE A 104 -12.39 -10.43 0.79
CA ILE A 104 -11.51 -11.47 0.26
C ILE A 104 -12.41 -12.52 -0.41
N TYR A 105 -12.28 -12.68 -1.72
CA TYR A 105 -12.89 -13.80 -2.45
C TYR A 105 -11.90 -14.96 -2.43
N ILE A 106 -12.16 -15.97 -1.59
CA ILE A 106 -11.38 -17.20 -1.60
C ILE A 106 -11.97 -18.07 -2.70
N ASN A 107 -11.24 -18.25 -3.80
CA ASN A 107 -11.62 -19.19 -4.85
C ASN A 107 -11.30 -20.62 -4.36
N THR A 108 -12.11 -21.13 -3.43
CA THR A 108 -12.18 -22.58 -3.17
C THR A 108 -13.07 -23.15 -4.26
N SER A 109 -12.62 -24.22 -4.91
CA SER A 109 -13.28 -24.91 -6.01
C SER A 109 -14.60 -25.62 -5.63
N THR A 110 -15.51 -24.91 -4.97
CA THR A 110 -16.89 -25.31 -4.64
C THR A 110 -17.73 -24.03 -4.50
N ASP A 111 -18.85 -23.98 -5.21
CA ASP A 111 -19.79 -22.86 -5.43
C ASP A 111 -20.38 -22.20 -4.17
N ASP A 112 -19.57 -21.68 -3.25
CA ASP A 112 -20.06 -21.00 -2.04
C ASP A 112 -19.35 -19.65 -1.85
N GLU A 113 -19.95 -18.59 -2.41
CA GLU A 113 -19.52 -17.19 -2.24
C GLU A 113 -19.82 -16.70 -0.83
N SER A 114 -18.97 -17.03 0.14
CA SER A 114 -19.11 -16.51 1.51
C SER A 114 -18.20 -15.29 1.72
N ALA A 115 -18.80 -14.13 1.98
CA ALA A 115 -18.08 -12.93 2.40
C ALA A 115 -17.74 -12.98 3.90
N TYR A 116 -16.53 -12.58 4.27
CA TYR A 116 -16.07 -12.50 5.66
C TYR A 116 -15.70 -11.07 6.03
N ILE A 117 -16.01 -10.66 7.26
CA ILE A 117 -15.55 -9.38 7.83
C ILE A 117 -14.27 -9.66 8.62
N VAL A 118 -13.16 -9.04 8.21
CA VAL A 118 -11.87 -9.16 8.89
C VAL A 118 -11.72 -8.02 9.90
N ASN A 119 -11.50 -8.36 11.17
CA ASN A 119 -11.09 -7.40 12.19
C ASN A 119 -9.59 -7.62 12.54
N PRO A 120 -8.67 -6.79 12.03
CA PRO A 120 -7.22 -7.02 12.14
C PRO A 120 -6.70 -7.05 13.58
N LYS A 121 -7.41 -6.40 14.52
CA LYS A 121 -7.00 -6.35 15.94
C LYS A 121 -7.42 -7.58 16.75
N GLN A 122 -8.43 -8.33 16.30
CA GLN A 122 -9.04 -9.39 17.13
C GLN A 122 -8.90 -10.80 16.55
N LYS A 123 -8.38 -10.96 15.32
CA LYS A 123 -8.28 -12.26 14.62
C LYS A 123 -9.60 -13.06 14.60
N VAL A 124 -10.74 -12.38 14.66
CA VAL A 124 -12.06 -13.00 14.59
C VAL A 124 -12.52 -12.97 13.14
N TRP A 125 -13.01 -14.12 12.68
CA TRP A 125 -13.59 -14.32 11.35
C TRP A 125 -15.09 -14.42 11.52
N GLU A 126 -15.84 -13.38 11.14
CA GLU A 126 -17.30 -13.43 11.15
C GLU A 126 -17.80 -13.55 9.71
N LYS A 127 -18.67 -14.54 9.47
CA LYS A 127 -19.38 -14.67 8.20
C LYS A 127 -20.28 -13.45 8.07
N ALA A 128 -20.13 -12.67 6.99
CA ALA A 128 -21.01 -11.55 6.73
C ALA A 128 -22.43 -12.09 6.55
N SER A 129 -23.35 -11.61 7.39
CA SER A 129 -24.78 -11.95 7.33
C SER A 129 -25.45 -11.25 6.16
#